data_AF-A0A525IZM8-F1
#
_entry.id   AF-A0A525IZM8-F1
#
_cell.length_a   1.000
_cell.length_b   1.000
_cell.length_c   1.000
_cell.angle_alpha   90.00
_cell.angle_beta   90.00
_cell.angle_gamma   90.00
#
_symmetry.space_group_name_H-M   'P 1'
#
loop_
_entity.id
_entity.type
_entity.pdbx_description
1 polymer ?
#
loop_
_entity_poly.entity_id
_entity_poly.type
_entity_poly.pdbx_seq_one_letter_code
_entity_poly.pdbx_strand_id
1 'polypeptide(L)'
;MAELEFERRLERLFAESPELADAGAFAERVERRLNAGWTARRWLIGAAGVVGGVIGASQLMMSGLFQRVETAGDSARFLSTSLNHLSTTTDWITAVSSGGAVVWVAAGLAVIMMGFVLTRVIGEI
;
A
#
# COMPACT_ATOMS: atom_id res chain seq x y z
N MET A 1 -54.52 27.17 -27.60
CA MET A 1 -54.53 26.32 -26.38
C MET A 1 -54.15 24.88 -26.71
N ALA A 2 -54.67 24.27 -27.79
CA ALA A 2 -54.35 22.89 -28.18
C ALA A 2 -52.88 22.65 -28.61
N GLU A 3 -52.24 23.61 -29.30
CA GLU A 3 -50.82 23.52 -29.70
C GLU A 3 -49.86 23.32 -28.51
N LEU A 4 -50.06 24.12 -27.45
CA LEU A 4 -49.23 24.09 -26.24
C LEU A 4 -49.32 22.77 -25.48
N GLU A 5 -50.47 22.10 -25.54
CA GLU A 5 -50.70 20.82 -24.87
C GLU A 5 -50.07 19.66 -25.67
N PHE A 6 -50.07 19.77 -27.00
CA PHE A 6 -49.38 18.85 -27.90
C PHE A 6 -47.85 18.95 -27.75
N GLU A 7 -47.30 20.16 -27.73
CA GLU A 7 -45.86 20.40 -27.50
C GLU A 7 -45.40 19.85 -26.14
N ARG A 8 -46.14 20.12 -25.07
CA ARG A 8 -45.82 19.60 -23.73
C ARG A 8 -45.86 18.07 -23.67
N ARG A 9 -46.74 17.45 -24.46
CA ARG A 9 -46.87 15.99 -24.51
C ARG A 9 -45.74 15.36 -25.32
N LEU A 10 -45.32 15.99 -26.43
CA LEU A 10 -44.14 15.62 -27.20
C LEU A 10 -42.86 15.75 -26.38
N GLU A 11 -42.69 16.88 -25.71
CA GLU A 11 -41.53 17.14 -24.84
C GLU A 11 -41.41 16.06 -23.76
N ARG A 12 -42.53 15.63 -23.18
CA ARG A 12 -42.56 14.54 -22.19
C ARG A 12 -42.25 13.17 -22.79
N LEU A 13 -42.64 12.93 -24.04
CA LEU A 13 -42.40 11.66 -24.75
C LEU A 13 -40.95 11.52 -25.23
N PHE A 14 -40.29 12.65 -25.50
CA PHE A 14 -38.86 12.72 -25.87
C PHE A 14 -37.93 12.95 -24.66
N ALA A 15 -38.47 13.41 -23.51
CA ALA A 15 -37.72 13.53 -22.26
C ALA A 15 -37.41 12.16 -21.64
N GLU A 16 -38.29 11.17 -21.86
CA GLU A 16 -38.04 9.79 -21.49
C GLU A 16 -37.15 9.15 -22.57
N SER A 17 -35.88 8.90 -22.25
CA SER A 17 -35.00 8.19 -23.18
C SER A 17 -35.53 6.77 -23.35
N PRO A 18 -35.85 6.31 -24.57
CA PRO A 18 -36.38 4.97 -24.76
C PRO A 18 -35.34 3.94 -24.31
N GLU A 19 -35.73 3.04 -23.41
CA GLU A 19 -34.86 1.94 -22.99
C GLU A 19 -34.52 1.08 -24.21
N LEU A 20 -33.22 1.01 -24.50
CA LEU A 20 -32.71 0.12 -25.53
C LEU A 20 -32.96 -1.32 -25.10
N ALA A 21 -33.40 -2.17 -26.02
CA ALA A 21 -33.72 -3.57 -25.74
C ALA A 21 -32.53 -4.37 -25.15
N ASP A 22 -31.30 -3.90 -25.37
CA ASP A 22 -30.06 -4.49 -24.87
C ASP A 22 -29.41 -3.70 -23.71
N ALA A 23 -30.10 -2.71 -23.14
CA ALA A 23 -29.55 -1.83 -22.10
C ALA A 23 -28.94 -2.62 -20.91
N GLY A 24 -29.61 -3.69 -20.47
CA GLY A 24 -29.08 -4.56 -19.41
C GLY A 24 -27.80 -5.31 -19.80
N ALA A 25 -27.76 -5.86 -21.03
CA ALA A 25 -26.59 -6.56 -21.53
C ALA A 25 -25.39 -5.61 -21.77
N PHE A 26 -25.68 -4.37 -22.19
CA PHE A 26 -24.68 -3.31 -22.29
C PHE A 26 -24.12 -2.93 -20.92
N ALA A 27 -24.99 -2.68 -19.93
CA ALA A 27 -24.58 -2.33 -18.56
C ALA A 27 -23.68 -3.41 -17.94
N GLU A 28 -24.09 -4.68 -18.02
CA GLU A 28 -23.33 -5.80 -17.46
C GLU A 28 -21.94 -5.95 -18.11
N ARG A 29 -21.83 -5.62 -19.40
CA ARG A 29 -20.55 -5.65 -20.13
C ARG A 29 -19.65 -4.47 -19.75
N VAL A 30 -20.23 -3.29 -19.53
CA VAL A 30 -19.51 -2.10 -19.05
C VAL A 30 -19.01 -2.31 -17.63
N GLU A 31 -19.86 -2.80 -16.73
CA GLU A 31 -19.50 -3.09 -15.34
C GLU A 31 -18.35 -4.10 -15.26
N ARG A 32 -18.41 -5.19 -16.02
CA ARG A 32 -17.32 -6.18 -16.06
C ARG A 32 -15.99 -5.57 -16.49
N ARG A 33 -15.99 -4.72 -17.53
CA ARG A 33 -14.77 -4.05 -18.00
C ARG A 33 -14.25 -3.04 -16.98
N LEU A 34 -15.15 -2.27 -16.36
CA LEU A 34 -14.80 -1.27 -15.38
C LEU A 34 -14.21 -1.93 -14.12
N ASN A 35 -14.81 -3.02 -13.65
CA ASN A 35 -14.35 -3.75 -12.49
C ASN A 35 -12.97 -4.40 -12.74
N ALA A 36 -12.75 -4.97 -13.93
CA ALA A 36 -11.45 -5.50 -14.32
C ALA A 36 -10.36 -4.41 -14.36
N GLY A 37 -10.66 -3.25 -14.96
CA GLY A 37 -9.73 -2.12 -15.03
C GLY A 37 -9.42 -1.53 -13.64
N TRP A 38 -10.44 -1.41 -12.80
CA TRP A 38 -10.31 -0.94 -11.42
C TRP A 38 -9.44 -1.88 -10.58
N THR A 39 -9.71 -3.18 -10.66
CA THR A 39 -8.97 -4.22 -9.93
C THR A 39 -7.51 -4.25 -10.37
N ALA A 40 -7.24 -4.25 -11.68
CA ALA A 40 -5.88 -4.22 -12.22
C ALA A 40 -5.10 -3.00 -11.71
N ARG A 41 -5.70 -1.79 -11.74
CA ARG A 41 -5.03 -0.57 -11.26
C ARG A 41 -4.74 -0.63 -9.77
N ARG A 42 -5.65 -1.19 -8.96
CA ARG A 42 -5.46 -1.36 -7.51
C ARG A 42 -4.29 -2.30 -7.21
N TRP A 43 -4.20 -3.42 -7.93
CA TRP A 43 -3.07 -4.35 -7.81
C TRP A 43 -1.75 -3.73 -8.24
N LEU A 44 -1.76 -2.98 -9.35
CA LEU A 44 -0.54 -2.34 -9.87
C LEU A 44 0.00 -1.30 -8.89
N ILE A 45 -0.88 -0.44 -8.36
CA ILE A 45 -0.49 0.56 -7.34
C ILE A 45 -0.02 -0.13 -6.05
N GLY A 46 -0.73 -1.18 -5.61
CA GLY A 46 -0.33 -1.97 -4.44
C GLY A 46 1.06 -2.59 -4.60
N ALA A 47 1.30 -3.28 -5.73
CA ALA A 47 2.58 -3.89 -6.03
C ALA A 47 3.71 -2.86 -6.14
N ALA A 48 3.47 -1.74 -6.82
CA ALA A 48 4.43 -0.65 -6.93
C ALA A 48 4.78 -0.06 -5.56
N GLY A 49 3.79 0.10 -4.67
CA GLY A 49 4.00 0.55 -3.29
C GLY A 49 4.86 -0.41 -2.48
N VAL A 50 4.61 -1.73 -2.59
CA VAL A 50 5.41 -2.75 -1.91
C VAL A 50 6.86 -2.74 -2.43
N VAL A 51 7.06 -2.74 -3.74
CA VAL A 51 8.40 -2.70 -4.34
C VAL A 51 9.15 -1.43 -3.96
N GLY A 52 8.49 -0.27 -4.06
CA GLY A 52 9.05 1.02 -3.66
C GLY A 52 9.38 1.07 -2.16
N GLY A 53 8.54 0.49 -1.31
CA GLY A 53 8.77 0.39 0.13
C GLY A 53 10.01 -0.46 0.46
N VAL A 54 10.18 -1.60 -0.20
CA VAL A 54 11.36 -2.47 -0.03
C VAL A 54 12.64 -1.76 -0.47
N ILE A 55 12.61 -1.06 -1.61
CA ILE A 55 13.76 -0.31 -2.12
C ILE A 55 14.09 0.89 -1.21
N GLY A 56 13.09 1.64 -0.77
CA GLY A 56 13.30 2.77 0.14
C GLY A 56 13.87 2.32 1.49
N ALA A 57 13.33 1.24 2.05
CA ALA A 57 13.83 0.66 3.29
C ALA A 57 15.29 0.19 3.14
N SER A 58 15.64 -0.48 2.04
CA SER A 58 17.02 -0.95 1.81
C SER A 58 18.01 0.20 1.63
N GLN A 59 17.60 1.31 0.98
CA GLN A 59 18.43 2.51 0.85
C GLN A 59 18.69 3.19 2.20
N LEU A 60 17.68 3.30 3.06
CA LEU A 60 17.84 3.84 4.43
C LEU A 60 18.77 2.96 5.29
N MET A 61 18.72 1.64 5.12
CA MET A 61 19.66 0.74 5.78
C MET A 61 21.09 0.96 5.31
N MET A 62 21.29 1.10 3.99
CA MET A 62 22.63 1.24 3.42
C MET A 62 23.28 2.57 3.83
N SER A 63 22.53 3.67 3.85
CA SER A 63 23.05 4.98 4.30
C SER A 63 23.41 4.98 5.79
N GLY A 64 22.57 4.37 6.64
CA GLY A 64 22.86 4.21 8.06
C GLY A 64 24.08 3.32 8.35
N LEU A 65 24.34 2.32 7.50
CA LEU A 65 25.51 1.44 7.62
C LEU A 65 26.80 2.10 7.15
N PHE A 66 26.81 2.82 6.02
CA PHE A 66 28.02 3.52 5.56
C PHE A 66 28.49 4.59 6.56
N GLN A 67 27.55 5.37 7.09
CA GLN A 67 27.85 6.40 8.10
C GLN A 67 28.32 5.79 9.43
N ARG A 68 27.83 4.59 9.77
CA ARG A 68 28.31 3.80 10.91
C ARG A 68 29.66 3.14 10.65
N VAL A 69 29.99 2.73 9.43
CA VAL A 69 31.31 2.14 9.09
C VAL A 69 32.40 3.20 9.14
N GLU A 70 32.12 4.43 8.68
CA GLU A 70 33.06 5.54 8.73
C GLU A 70 33.33 5.99 10.18
N THR A 71 32.29 6.06 11.01
CA THR A 71 32.44 6.36 12.46
C THR A 71 32.94 5.16 13.29
N ALA A 72 32.68 3.93 12.86
CA ALA A 72 33.23 2.71 13.47
C ALA A 72 34.71 2.52 13.13
N GLY A 73 35.23 3.05 12.02
CA GLY A 73 36.67 3.08 11.75
C GLY A 73 37.47 3.80 12.85
N ASP A 74 36.93 4.93 13.34
CA ASP A 74 37.52 5.69 14.45
C ASP A 74 37.14 5.14 15.82
N SER A 75 35.91 4.64 15.98
CA SER A 75 35.41 4.10 17.26
C SER A 75 35.93 2.70 17.56
N ALA A 76 36.24 1.85 16.58
CA ALA A 76 36.73 0.48 16.79
C ALA A 76 38.10 0.42 17.44
N ARG A 77 38.95 1.44 17.23
CA ARG A 77 40.23 1.56 17.95
C ARG A 77 40.04 1.92 19.43
N PHE A 78 39.04 2.74 19.75
CA PHE A 78 38.72 3.14 21.13
C PHE A 78 37.85 2.11 21.89
N LEU A 79 36.94 1.44 21.17
CA LEU A 79 36.03 0.42 21.69
C LEU A 79 36.71 -0.93 21.87
N SER A 80 37.65 -1.36 21.02
CA SER A 80 38.41 -2.60 21.26
C SER A 80 39.22 -2.55 22.56
N THR A 81 39.69 -1.35 22.93
CA THR A 81 40.39 -1.08 24.19
C THR A 81 39.45 -1.08 25.39
N SER A 82 38.15 -0.76 25.21
CA SER A 82 37.16 -0.68 26.30
C SER A 82 36.27 -1.94 26.44
N LEU A 83 36.02 -2.68 25.35
CA LEU A 83 35.12 -3.85 25.29
C LEU A 83 35.74 -5.13 25.84
N ASN A 84 37.08 -5.25 25.84
CA ASN A 84 37.77 -6.40 26.44
C ASN A 84 37.51 -6.57 27.93
N HIS A 85 36.86 -5.59 28.59
CA HIS A 85 36.65 -5.60 30.02
C HIS A 85 35.21 -5.90 30.48
N LEU A 86 34.20 -5.95 29.59
CA LEU A 86 32.78 -5.93 30.05
C LEU A 86 31.74 -6.79 29.27
N SER A 87 32.00 -7.39 28.11
CA SER A 87 30.89 -7.68 27.17
C SER A 87 30.17 -9.04 27.24
N THR A 88 30.52 -10.00 28.11
CA THR A 88 29.95 -11.35 27.97
C THR A 88 28.47 -11.49 28.36
N THR A 89 27.86 -10.53 29.08
CA THR A 89 26.55 -10.74 29.74
C THR A 89 25.39 -9.90 29.20
N THR A 90 25.63 -8.90 28.35
CA THR A 90 24.61 -7.86 28.05
C THR A 90 24.04 -7.89 26.63
N ASP A 91 24.56 -8.72 25.73
CA ASP A 91 24.31 -8.68 24.28
C ASP A 91 22.84 -8.84 23.84
N TRP A 92 22.00 -9.53 24.60
CA TRP A 92 20.64 -9.83 24.16
C TRP A 92 19.62 -8.71 24.44
N ILE A 93 19.81 -7.92 25.49
CA ILE A 93 18.92 -6.81 25.86
C ILE A 93 19.25 -5.56 25.04
N THR A 94 20.54 -5.32 24.79
CA THR A 94 20.99 -4.22 23.94
C THR A 94 20.64 -4.45 22.48
N ALA A 95 20.60 -5.69 21.97
CA ALA A 95 20.15 -5.98 20.60
C ALA A 95 18.67 -5.61 20.34
N VAL A 96 17.81 -5.72 21.38
CA VAL A 96 16.42 -5.25 21.34
C VAL A 96 16.34 -3.73 21.48
N SER A 97 17.14 -3.13 22.36
CA SER A 97 17.17 -1.68 22.59
C SER A 97 17.90 -0.90 21.48
N SER A 98 18.74 -1.54 20.67
CA SER A 98 19.55 -0.89 19.63
C SER A 98 18.75 -0.67 18.34
N GLY A 99 17.51 -0.17 18.43
CA GLY A 99 16.69 0.42 17.35
C GLY A 99 16.32 -0.46 16.14
N GLY A 100 17.25 -1.20 15.54
CA GLY A 100 17.07 -1.96 14.31
C GLY A 100 16.13 -3.15 14.45
N ALA A 101 16.19 -3.88 15.57
CA ALA A 101 15.30 -5.02 15.81
C ALA A 101 13.83 -4.59 15.95
N VAL A 102 13.58 -3.46 16.64
CA VAL A 102 12.23 -2.90 16.82
C VAL A 102 11.64 -2.47 15.48
N VAL A 103 12.46 -1.89 14.58
CA VAL A 103 12.01 -1.51 13.22
C VAL A 103 11.59 -2.73 12.42
N TRP A 104 12.34 -3.84 12.50
CA TRP A 104 12.00 -5.08 11.80
C TRP A 104 10.74 -5.74 12.36
N VAL A 105 10.58 -5.77 13.68
CA VAL A 105 9.37 -6.30 14.33
C VAL A 105 8.15 -5.45 13.99
N ALA A 106 8.27 -4.11 14.02
CA ALA A 106 7.20 -3.20 13.64
C ALA A 106 6.84 -3.32 12.16
N ALA A 107 7.82 -3.42 11.27
CA ALA A 107 7.61 -3.65 9.84
C ALA A 107 6.93 -5.00 9.58
N GLY A 108 7.37 -6.07 10.25
CA GLY A 108 6.73 -7.38 10.16
C GLY A 108 5.27 -7.35 10.60
N LEU A 109 4.98 -6.71 11.73
CA LEU A 109 3.61 -6.49 12.23
C LEU A 109 2.75 -5.68 11.25
N ALA A 110 3.32 -4.62 10.65
CA ALA A 110 2.60 -3.80 9.68
C ALA A 110 2.22 -4.59 8.42
N VAL A 111 3.13 -5.45 7.91
CA VAL A 111 2.84 -6.33 6.77
C VAL A 111 1.75 -7.34 7.10
N ILE A 112 1.79 -7.95 8.28
CA ILE A 112 0.78 -8.90 8.74
C ILE A 112 -0.60 -8.22 8.85
N MET A 113 -0.64 -7.03 9.44
CA MET A 113 -1.86 -6.21 9.54
C MET A 113 -2.42 -5.85 8.15
N MET A 114 -1.55 -5.46 7.22
CA MET A 114 -1.94 -5.15 5.85
C MET A 114 -2.52 -6.37 5.13
N GLY A 115 -1.92 -7.55 5.34
CA GLY A 115 -2.45 -8.83 4.85
C GLY A 115 -3.85 -9.13 5.39
N PHE A 116 -4.05 -8.98 6.70
CA PHE A 116 -5.36 -9.20 7.33
C PHE A 116 -6.45 -8.26 6.77
N VAL A 117 -6.14 -6.98 6.60
CA VAL A 117 -7.07 -6.00 6.03
C VAL A 117 -7.43 -6.37 4.59
N LEU A 118 -6.46 -6.82 3.79
CA LEU A 118 -6.70 -7.26 2.41
C LEU A 118 -7.59 -8.52 2.37
N THR A 119 -7.33 -9.52 3.21
CA THR A 119 -8.15 -10.74 3.28
C THR A 119 -9.58 -10.43 3.69
N ARG A 120 -9.76 -9.50 4.64
CA ARG A 120 -11.09 -9.09 5.10
C ARG A 120 -11.88 -8.37 4.01
N VAL A 121 -11.26 -7.44 3.29
CA VAL A 121 -11.91 -6.72 2.19
C VAL A 121 -12.33 -7.68 1.07
N ILE A 122 -11.55 -8.72 0.79
CA ILE A 122 -11.91 -9.74 -0.20
C ILE A 122 -13.07 -10.63 0.26
N GLY A 123 -13.20 -10.89 1.57
CA GLY A 123 -14.31 -11.65 2.11
C GLY A 123 -15.63 -10.88 2.25
N GLU A 124 -15.57 -9.54 2.23
CA GLU A 124 -16.74 -8.66 2.32
C GLU A 124 -17.28 -8.19 0.95
N ILE A 125 -16.56 -8.47 -0.15
CA ILE A 125 -16.97 -8.21 -1.55
C ILE A 125 -17.50 -9.51 -2.17
#